data_AF-A0A661QNC2-F1
#
_entry.id   AF-A0A661QNC2-F1
#
_cell.length_a   1.000
_cell.length_b   1.000
_cell.length_c   1.000
_cell.angle_alpha   90.00
_cell.angle_beta   90.00
_cell.angle_gamma   90.00
#
_symmetry.space_group_name_H-M   'P 1'
#
loop_
_entity.id
_entity.type
_entity.pdbx_description
1 polymer ?
#
loop_
_entity_poly.entity_id
_entity_poly.type
_entity_poly.pdbx_seq_one_letter_code
_entity_poly.pdbx_strand_id
1 'polypeptide(L)' 'MNRPSGKNSRPTFAPKKVSCFTCRHFYITHRPPHAYGCKAMGFKSSRLPSHVVFSTSGIPCQAYSKKNKSL' A
#
# COMPACT_ATOMS: atom_id res chain seq x y z
N MET A 1 -18.32 -46.80 5.52
CA MET A 1 -18.49 -45.42 5.01
C MET A 1 -17.32 -44.57 5.47
N ASN A 2 -16.30 -44.35 4.63
CA ASN A 2 -15.19 -43.44 4.90
C ASN A 2 -15.41 -42.16 4.11
N ARG A 3 -15.55 -41.01 4.78
CA ARG A 3 -15.64 -39.70 4.13
C ARG A 3 -14.36 -38.92 4.41
N PRO A 4 -13.36 -38.92 3.51
CA PRO A 4 -12.20 -38.07 3.67
C PRO A 4 -12.61 -36.64 3.27
N SER A 5 -12.89 -35.80 4.27
CA SER A 5 -13.08 -34.35 4.04
C SER A 5 -11.71 -33.71 3.85
N GLY A 6 -11.35 -33.49 2.59
CA GLY A 6 -10.16 -32.76 2.15
C GLY A 6 -10.11 -31.35 2.74
N LYS A 7 -8.91 -30.94 3.15
CA LYS A 7 -8.60 -29.61 3.65
C LYS A 7 -8.59 -28.64 2.47
N ASN A 8 -9.70 -27.94 2.23
CA ASN A 8 -9.79 -26.87 1.23
C ASN A 8 -9.01 -25.63 1.69
N SER A 9 -7.74 -25.54 1.30
CA SER A 9 -6.92 -24.33 1.38
C SER A 9 -7.40 -23.29 0.37
N ARG A 10 -8.34 -22.42 0.79
CA ARG A 10 -8.77 -21.26 -0.02
C ARG A 10 -7.59 -20.31 -0.22
N PRO A 11 -7.22 -19.93 -1.46
CA PRO A 11 -6.30 -18.83 -1.67
C PRO A 11 -7.02 -17.54 -1.24
N THR A 12 -6.54 -16.93 -0.16
CA THR A 12 -7.05 -15.65 0.35
C THR A 12 -6.59 -14.52 -0.58
N PHE A 13 -7.35 -14.28 -1.65
CA PHE A 13 -7.24 -13.09 -2.52
C PHE A 13 -7.86 -11.87 -1.83
N ALA A 14 -7.41 -11.55 -0.61
CA ALA A 14 -7.73 -10.27 -0.01
C ALA A 14 -7.01 -9.18 -0.82
N PRO A 15 -7.67 -8.09 -1.24
CA PRO A 15 -7.00 -7.00 -1.93
C PRO A 15 -5.89 -6.48 -1.01
N LYS A 16 -4.63 -6.63 -1.47
CA LYS A 16 -3.44 -6.22 -0.73
C LYS A 16 -3.59 -4.73 -0.40
N LYS A 17 -3.88 -4.42 0.88
CA LYS A 17 -3.90 -3.03 1.36
C LYS A 17 -2.55 -2.38 1.05
N VAL A 18 -2.58 -1.33 0.23
CA VAL A 18 -1.38 -0.56 -0.14
C VAL A 18 -0.96 0.34 1.01
N SER A 19 0.08 -0.04 1.74
CA SER A 19 0.60 0.72 2.87
C SER A 19 1.77 1.61 2.45
N CYS A 20 1.62 2.94 2.49
CA CYS A 20 2.72 3.84 2.14
C CYS A 20 3.99 3.61 2.98
N PHE A 21 3.86 3.18 4.24
CA PHE A 21 5.00 2.84 5.10
C PHE A 21 5.89 1.73 4.53
N THR A 22 5.29 0.77 3.81
CA THR A 22 6.01 -0.30 3.13
C THR A 22 6.38 0.06 1.69
N CYS A 23 6.12 1.28 1.23
CA CYS A 23 6.40 1.72 -0.14
C CYS A 23 7.83 2.28 -0.26
N ARG A 24 8.60 1.85 -1.27
CA ARG A 24 9.97 2.35 -1.54
C ARG A 24 9.99 3.84 -1.87
N HIS A 25 8.93 4.36 -2.48
CA HIS A 25 8.83 5.75 -2.91
C HIS A 25 8.36 6.72 -1.83
N PHE A 26 7.85 6.19 -0.70
CA PHE A 26 7.39 7.02 0.41
C PHE A 26 8.57 7.61 1.18
N TYR A 27 8.51 8.91 1.46
CA TYR A 27 9.49 9.63 2.26
C TYR A 27 8.81 10.65 3.16
N ILE A 28 9.46 11.00 4.27
CA ILE A 28 9.00 12.02 5.22
C ILE A 28 9.76 13.31 4.93
N THR A 29 9.04 14.41 4.80
CA THR A 29 9.57 15.71 4.36
C THR A 29 9.94 16.65 5.52
N HIS A 30 9.63 16.25 6.77
CA HIS A 30 9.88 17.05 7.99
C HIS A 30 9.27 18.48 7.96
N ARG A 31 8.32 18.74 7.06
CA ARG A 31 7.58 20.01 6.98
C ARG A 31 6.21 19.81 7.63
N PRO A 32 5.82 20.61 8.64
CA PRO A 32 4.51 20.49 9.29
C PRO A 32 3.31 20.47 8.34
N PRO A 33 3.21 21.37 7.33
CA PRO A 33 2.05 21.39 6.43
C PRO A 33 2.03 20.20 5.45
N HIS A 34 3.19 19.60 5.18
CA HIS A 34 3.33 18.48 4.25
C HIS A 34 4.37 17.53 4.80
N ALA A 35 3.99 16.68 5.76
CA ALA A 35 4.91 15.76 6.42
C ALA A 35 5.24 14.53 5.57
N TYR A 36 4.41 14.21 4.58
CA TYR A 36 4.54 13.02 3.75
C TYR A 36 4.78 13.37 2.28
N GLY A 37 5.64 12.60 1.62
CA GLY A 37 5.91 12.74 0.20
C GLY A 37 5.89 11.40 -0.54
N CYS A 38 5.55 11.45 -1.83
CA CYS A 38 5.67 10.32 -2.73
C CYS A 38 6.65 10.67 -3.85
N LYS A 39 7.78 9.94 -3.94
CA LYS A 39 8.78 10.18 -5.01
C LYS A 39 8.27 9.75 -6.39
N ALA A 40 7.45 8.69 -6.46
CA ALA A 40 6.94 8.19 -7.74
C ALA A 40 5.92 9.14 -8.37
N MET A 41 5.11 9.82 -7.56
CA MET A 41 4.11 10.79 -8.03
C MET A 41 4.62 12.24 -7.97
N GLY A 42 5.75 12.51 -7.32
CA GLY A 42 6.37 13.85 -7.27
C GLY A 42 5.69 14.88 -6.35
N PHE A 43 4.72 14.50 -5.51
CA PHE A 43 4.00 15.43 -4.64
C PHE A 43 4.28 15.21 -3.15
N LYS A 44 3.92 16.23 -2.35
CA LYS A 44 3.97 16.24 -0.89
C LYS A 44 2.57 16.54 -0.35
N SER A 45 2.20 15.92 0.76
CA SER A 45 0.89 16.07 1.40
C SER A 45 1.01 15.96 2.91
N SER A 46 0.03 16.53 3.62
CA SER A 46 -0.17 16.34 5.06
C SER A 46 -0.75 14.95 5.38
N ARG A 47 -1.35 14.26 4.39
CA ARG A 47 -1.91 12.90 4.55
C ARG A 47 -1.07 11.88 3.81
N LEU A 48 -1.28 10.59 4.13
CA LEU A 48 -0.61 9.48 3.44
C LEU A 48 -0.83 9.59 1.93
N PRO A 49 0.23 9.49 1.12
CA PRO A 49 0.11 9.65 -0.33
C PRO A 49 -0.93 8.73 -0.95
N SER A 50 -1.02 7.46 -0.54
CA SER A 50 -2.01 6.51 -1.04
C SER A 50 -3.45 6.96 -0.79
N HIS A 51 -3.70 7.62 0.36
CA HIS A 51 -5.02 8.17 0.67
C HIS A 51 -5.34 9.37 -0.23
N VAL A 52 -4.35 10.21 -0.51
CA VAL A 52 -4.51 11.34 -1.44
C VAL A 52 -4.78 10.85 -2.85
N VAL A 53 -4.02 9.85 -3.34
CA VAL A 53 -4.27 9.22 -4.65
C VAL A 53 -5.66 8.63 -4.71
N PHE A 54 -6.07 7.89 -3.67
CA PHE A 54 -7.41 7.31 -3.61
C PHE A 54 -8.52 8.37 -3.57
N SER A 55 -8.34 9.43 -2.78
CA SER A 55 -9.34 10.51 -2.67
C SER A 55 -9.47 11.32 -3.96
N THR A 56 -8.39 11.43 -4.74
CA THR A 56 -8.36 12.21 -5.99
C THR A 56 -8.77 11.39 -7.20
N SER A 57 -8.35 10.13 -7.27
CA SER A 57 -8.52 9.27 -8.45
C SER A 57 -9.60 8.21 -8.28
N GLY A 58 -10.08 7.97 -7.05
CA GLY A 58 -11.02 6.88 -6.71
C GLY A 58 -10.41 5.48 -6.78
N ILE A 59 -9.12 5.34 -7.12
CA ILE A 59 -8.42 4.07 -7.31
C ILE A 59 -7.23 3.93 -6.36
N PRO A 60 -6.84 2.69 -5.98
CA PRO A 60 -5.66 2.47 -5.15
C PRO A 60 -4.38 2.96 -5.86
N CYS A 61 -3.37 3.30 -5.05
CA CYS A 61 -2.08 3.81 -5.54
C CYS A 61 -1.40 2.81 -6.48
N GLN A 62 -1.40 3.12 -7.78
CA GLN A 62 -0.77 2.29 -8.82
C GLN A 62 0.76 2.35 -8.76
N ALA A 63 1.31 3.45 -8.25
CA ALA A 63 2.75 3.65 -8.06
C ALA A 63 3.31 2.97 -6.80
N TYR A 64 2.52 2.12 -6.13
CA TYR A 64 2.95 1.43 -4.92
C TYR A 64 4.01 0.36 -5.25
N SER A 65 5.22 0.55 -4.70
CA SER A 65 6.32 -0.42 -4.81
C SER A 65 6.72 -0.89 -3.42
N LYS A 66 6.48 -2.17 -3.10
CA LYS A 66 6.80 -2.71 -1.77
C LYS A 66 8.32 -2.70 -1.54
N LYS A 67 8.78 -2.24 -0.38
CA LYS A 67 10.17 -2.42 0.09
C LYS A 67 10.38 -3.91 0.31
N ASN A 68 11.31 -4.49 -0.44
CA ASN A 68 11.75 -5.87 -0.24
C ASN A 68 12.47 -5.89 1.12
N LYS A 69 11.78 -6.34 2.19
CA LYS A 69 12.49 -6.78 3.38
C LYS A 69 13.01 -8.18 3.07
N SER A 70 14.20 -8.23 2.48
CA SER A 70 14.99 -9.46 2.41
C SER A 70 15.92 -9.43 3.62
N LEU A 71 15.46 -9.94 4.75
CA LEU A 71 16.20 -10.68 5.77
C LEU A 71 15.23 -11.16 6.85
#